data_AF-A0A0L0FRK7-F1
#
_entry.id   AF-A0A0L0FRK7-F1
#
_cell.length_a   1.000
_cell.length_b   1.000
_cell.length_c   1.000
_cell.angle_alpha   90.00
_cell.angle_beta   90.00
_cell.angle_gamma   90.00
#
_symmetry.space_group_name_H-M   'P 1'
#
loop_
_entity.id
_entity.type
_entity.pdbx_description
1 polymer ?
#
loop_
_entity_poly.entity_id
_entity_poly.type
_entity_poly.pdbx_seq_one_letter_code
_entity_poly.pdbx_strand_id
1 'polypeptide(L)'
;ANKEAGFKKNTHCHEAELTVCFISNPERKVPVWYQKITNDIRVPMIWDYHVVLLSKCSHTPAGLVYDFDSVLPFPCDGAEYAKLALQISMRRNPCYYGYYRLVPLAYFMEHFGSDRSHMIRADGTWSAPPPVHPCIKPELNNLDEYISMRRISHCEEGSNGTIEAQTLSKTHPALPILELVRALCPLSMALVEDREYIEVDSDSQSSDSGG
;
A
#
# COMPACT_ATOMS: atom_id res chain seq x y z
N ALA A 1 -37.92 45.43 -5.51
CA ALA A 1 -37.02 44.58 -6.33
C ALA A 1 -35.76 44.31 -5.52
N ASN A 2 -35.64 43.14 -4.93
CA ASN A 2 -34.37 42.61 -4.42
C ASN A 2 -34.47 41.09 -4.55
N LYS A 3 -33.87 40.57 -5.62
CA LYS A 3 -33.64 39.13 -5.78
C LYS A 3 -32.34 38.84 -5.04
N GLU A 4 -32.43 38.22 -3.87
CA GLU A 4 -31.29 37.56 -3.26
C GLU A 4 -30.87 36.43 -4.19
N ALA A 5 -29.75 36.64 -4.89
CA ALA A 5 -29.09 35.61 -5.65
C ALA A 5 -28.52 34.60 -4.66
N GLY A 6 -29.16 33.44 -4.57
CA GLY A 6 -28.67 32.32 -3.78
C GLY A 6 -27.25 31.96 -4.19
N PHE A 7 -26.32 32.08 -3.25
CA PHE A 7 -24.99 31.49 -3.33
C PHE A 7 -25.17 29.96 -3.30
N LYS A 8 -25.29 29.35 -4.47
CA LYS A 8 -25.17 27.89 -4.60
C LYS A 8 -23.72 27.55 -4.24
N LYS A 9 -23.52 27.02 -3.04
CA LYS A 9 -22.29 26.29 -2.70
C LYS A 9 -22.17 25.13 -3.71
N ASN A 10 -21.38 25.33 -4.76
CA ASN A 10 -20.88 24.21 -5.55
C ASN A 10 -19.79 23.51 -4.71
N THR A 11 -20.20 22.81 -3.67
CA THR A 11 -19.36 21.87 -2.92
C THR A 11 -19.45 20.51 -3.59
N HIS A 12 -18.79 20.38 -4.74
CA HIS A 12 -18.45 19.08 -5.32
C HIS A 12 -16.93 18.98 -5.53
N CYS A 13 -16.15 19.44 -4.54
CA CYS A 13 -14.89 18.76 -4.27
C CYS A 13 -15.25 17.47 -3.53
N HIS A 14 -15.21 16.32 -4.22
CA HIS A 14 -15.25 15.05 -3.52
C HIS A 14 -14.13 15.04 -2.48
N GLU A 15 -14.50 14.86 -1.21
CA GLU A 15 -13.56 14.71 -0.10
C GLU A 15 -12.57 13.60 -0.44
N ALA A 16 -11.28 13.85 -0.20
CA ALA A 16 -10.25 12.89 -0.59
C ALA A 16 -10.40 11.61 0.25
N GLU A 17 -10.40 10.46 -0.41
CA GLU A 17 -10.43 9.17 0.27
C GLU A 17 -9.03 8.89 0.82
N LEU A 18 -8.94 8.71 2.14
CA LEU A 18 -7.68 8.50 2.85
C LEU A 18 -7.56 7.04 3.31
N THR A 19 -6.41 6.44 3.04
CA THR A 19 -6.12 5.04 3.34
C THR A 19 -4.72 4.91 3.92
N VAL A 20 -4.60 4.25 5.07
CA VAL A 20 -3.30 3.91 5.65
C VAL A 20 -2.79 2.64 4.97
N CYS A 21 -1.57 2.68 4.45
CA CYS A 21 -0.91 1.57 3.80
C CYS A 21 0.25 1.06 4.66
N PHE A 22 0.10 -0.15 5.18
CA PHE A 22 1.19 -0.91 5.78
C PHE A 22 1.92 -1.69 4.69
N ILE A 23 3.25 -1.59 4.69
CA ILE A 23 4.15 -2.23 3.75
C ILE A 23 5.05 -3.17 4.55
N SER A 24 4.99 -4.46 4.28
CA SER A 24 5.81 -5.46 4.97
C SER A 24 5.87 -6.74 4.15
N ASN A 25 6.49 -7.78 4.67
CA ASN A 25 6.46 -9.12 4.10
C ASN A 25 6.71 -10.16 5.20
N PRO A 26 6.53 -11.47 4.91
CA PRO A 26 6.76 -12.52 5.91
C PRO A 26 8.17 -12.51 6.52
N GLU A 27 9.16 -12.04 5.77
CA GLU A 27 10.55 -11.94 6.19
C GLU A 27 10.87 -10.69 7.03
N ARG A 28 9.90 -9.77 7.16
CA ARG A 28 10.09 -8.43 7.74
C ARG A 28 11.33 -7.74 7.17
N LYS A 29 11.45 -7.75 5.84
CA LYS A 29 12.56 -7.16 5.08
C LYS A 29 12.03 -6.55 3.79
N VAL A 30 11.53 -5.32 3.88
CA VAL A 30 11.07 -4.57 2.70
C VAL A 30 12.01 -3.41 2.40
N PRO A 31 12.69 -3.41 1.24
CA PRO A 31 13.53 -2.28 0.85
C PRO A 31 12.66 -1.10 0.41
N VAL A 32 12.99 0.11 0.88
CA VAL A 32 12.40 1.37 0.45
C VAL A 32 13.55 2.37 0.19
N TRP A 33 13.62 2.87 -1.03
CA TRP A 33 14.62 3.85 -1.47
C TRP A 33 14.18 5.28 -1.16
N TYR A 34 15.09 6.24 -1.31
CA TYR A 34 14.82 7.66 -1.07
C TYR A 34 14.28 7.92 0.35
N GLN A 35 14.94 7.37 1.36
CA GLN A 35 14.57 7.54 2.77
C GLN A 35 15.57 8.46 3.49
N LYS A 36 15.08 9.36 4.35
CA LYS A 36 15.87 10.38 5.08
C LYS A 36 16.98 9.79 5.94
N ILE A 37 16.79 8.58 6.43
CA ILE A 37 17.75 7.89 7.32
C ILE A 37 18.98 7.37 6.57
N THR A 38 18.93 7.27 5.23
CA THR A 38 20.08 6.79 4.44
C THR A 38 20.95 7.96 3.97
N ASN A 39 22.28 7.77 3.99
CA ASN A 39 23.22 8.77 3.48
C ASN A 39 23.30 8.78 1.94
N ASP A 40 22.91 7.68 1.29
CA ASP A 40 22.78 7.58 -0.17
C ASP A 40 21.36 7.13 -0.50
N ILE A 41 20.60 8.00 -1.17
CA ILE A 41 19.20 7.77 -1.57
C ILE A 41 19.02 6.56 -2.51
N ARG A 42 20.10 6.10 -3.15
CA ARG A 42 20.12 4.93 -4.04
C ARG A 42 20.32 3.62 -3.28
N VAL A 43 20.69 3.69 -2.00
CA VAL A 43 20.72 2.55 -1.09
C VAL A 43 19.38 2.49 -0.36
N PRO A 44 18.65 1.36 -0.40
CA PRO A 44 17.38 1.26 0.28
C PRO A 44 17.57 1.19 1.79
N MET A 45 16.60 1.73 2.55
CA MET A 45 16.39 1.29 3.91
C MET A 45 15.61 -0.03 3.92
N ILE A 46 16.09 -1.00 4.69
CA ILE A 46 15.40 -2.29 4.87
C ILE A 46 14.55 -2.18 6.12
N TRP A 47 13.24 -2.02 5.91
CA TRP A 47 12.26 -1.93 6.98
C TRP A 47 11.73 -3.33 7.34
N ASP A 48 11.43 -3.53 8.62
CA ASP A 48 10.58 -4.64 9.06
C ASP A 48 9.13 -4.43 8.63
N TYR A 49 8.64 -3.21 8.77
CA TYR A 49 7.46 -2.67 8.13
C TYR A 49 7.61 -1.17 7.90
N HIS A 50 6.90 -0.63 6.90
CA HIS A 50 6.80 0.80 6.65
C HIS A 50 5.33 1.21 6.56
N VAL A 51 5.00 2.45 6.91
CA VAL A 51 3.62 2.95 6.85
C VAL A 51 3.58 4.27 6.11
N VAL A 52 2.69 4.36 5.12
CA VAL A 52 2.42 5.59 4.38
C VAL A 52 0.93 5.89 4.35
N LEU A 53 0.56 7.16 4.24
CA LEU A 53 -0.83 7.57 4.00
C LEU A 53 -1.03 7.77 2.50
N LEU A 54 -2.11 7.18 1.98
CA LEU A 54 -2.56 7.34 0.60
C LEU A 54 -3.77 8.28 0.59
N SER A 55 -3.79 9.20 -0.36
CA SER A 55 -4.93 10.08 -0.62
C SER A 55 -5.36 9.97 -2.07
N LYS A 56 -6.66 9.81 -2.28
CA LYS A 56 -7.24 9.71 -3.61
C LYS A 56 -8.28 10.80 -3.82
N CYS A 57 -8.16 11.52 -4.93
CA CYS A 57 -9.16 12.47 -5.42
C CYS A 57 -9.39 12.19 -6.91
N SER A 58 -10.59 12.51 -7.42
CA SER A 58 -10.94 12.35 -8.84
C SER A 58 -9.97 13.06 -9.80
N HIS A 59 -9.32 14.12 -9.34
CA HIS A 59 -8.37 14.91 -10.13
C HIS A 59 -6.93 14.38 -10.07
N THR A 60 -6.65 13.41 -9.21
CA THR A 60 -5.34 12.77 -9.06
C THR A 60 -5.50 11.26 -9.25
N PRO A 61 -5.61 10.77 -10.50
CA PRO A 61 -5.84 9.35 -10.78
C PRO A 61 -4.75 8.45 -10.20
N ALA A 62 -3.54 9.00 -10.01
CA ALA A 62 -2.43 8.30 -9.40
C ALA A 62 -2.43 8.24 -7.88
N GLY A 63 -3.30 9.02 -7.24
CA GLY A 63 -3.25 9.28 -5.81
C GLY A 63 -1.99 10.04 -5.39
N LEU A 64 -1.99 10.43 -4.12
CA LEU A 64 -0.88 11.07 -3.45
C LEU A 64 -0.40 10.16 -2.32
N VAL A 65 0.91 10.10 -2.13
CA VAL A 65 1.55 9.36 -1.04
C VAL A 65 2.18 10.35 -0.07
N TYR A 66 1.83 10.22 1.19
CA TYR A 66 2.45 10.95 2.29
C TYR A 66 3.35 9.97 3.05
N ASP A 67 4.64 10.05 2.74
CA ASP A 67 5.69 9.34 3.47
C ASP A 67 6.54 10.38 4.23
N PHE A 68 6.45 10.38 5.56
CA PHE A 68 7.23 11.29 6.39
C PHE A 68 8.72 10.93 6.44
N ASP A 69 9.09 9.72 6.04
CA ASP A 69 10.47 9.24 6.02
C ASP A 69 11.14 9.40 4.64
N SER A 70 10.40 9.84 3.62
CA SER A 70 10.95 10.01 2.27
C SER A 70 11.64 11.36 2.04
N VAL A 71 12.64 11.39 1.15
CA VAL A 71 13.20 12.62 0.57
C VAL A 71 12.53 13.05 -0.74
N LEU A 72 11.56 12.28 -1.24
CA LEU A 72 10.72 12.67 -2.38
C LEU A 72 9.80 13.85 -2.00
N PRO A 73 9.12 14.49 -2.98
CA PRO A 73 8.14 15.53 -2.68
C PRO A 73 7.11 15.08 -1.64
N PHE A 74 6.61 16.02 -0.83
CA PHE A 74 5.60 15.73 0.20
C PHE A 74 4.38 16.65 0.04
N PRO A 75 3.20 16.12 -0.37
CA PRO A 75 2.97 14.74 -0.81
C PRO A 75 3.68 14.41 -2.14
N CYS A 76 3.95 13.13 -2.36
CA CYS A 76 4.52 12.61 -3.60
C CYS A 76 3.40 12.13 -4.54
N ASP A 77 3.58 12.29 -5.85
CA ASP A 77 2.75 11.59 -6.82
C ASP A 77 2.90 10.07 -6.64
N GLY A 78 1.79 9.33 -6.64
CA GLY A 78 1.80 7.89 -6.38
C GLY A 78 2.56 7.06 -7.42
N ALA A 79 2.58 7.48 -8.68
CA ALA A 79 3.34 6.80 -9.73
C ALA A 79 4.84 7.05 -9.55
N GLU A 80 5.22 8.28 -9.20
CA GLU A 80 6.59 8.64 -8.87
C GLU A 80 7.10 7.87 -7.64
N TYR A 81 6.32 7.84 -6.56
CA TYR A 81 6.69 7.11 -5.34
C TYR A 81 6.87 5.60 -5.61
N ALA A 82 5.95 4.98 -6.34
CA ALA A 82 6.08 3.57 -6.72
C ALA A 82 7.35 3.29 -7.53
N LYS A 83 7.66 4.16 -8.48
CA LYS A 83 8.83 4.03 -9.36
C LYS A 83 10.14 4.21 -8.59
N LEU A 84 10.24 5.26 -7.78
CA LEU A 84 11.49 5.69 -7.16
C LEU A 84 11.72 5.05 -5.80
N ALA A 85 10.73 5.09 -4.89
CA ALA A 85 10.86 4.60 -3.53
C ALA A 85 10.68 3.08 -3.43
N LEU A 86 9.73 2.49 -4.17
CA LEU A 86 9.49 1.04 -4.04
C LEU A 86 10.32 0.18 -5.00
N GLN A 87 10.64 0.70 -6.19
CA GLN A 87 11.42 0.02 -7.24
C GLN A 87 11.01 -1.45 -7.45
N ILE A 88 9.70 -1.72 -7.48
CA ILE A 88 9.15 -3.10 -7.48
C ILE A 88 9.75 -3.94 -8.61
N SER A 89 9.89 -3.35 -9.81
CA SER A 89 10.45 -4.00 -10.99
C SER A 89 11.92 -4.40 -10.88
N MET A 90 12.67 -3.80 -9.94
CA MET A 90 14.09 -4.10 -9.74
C MET A 90 14.33 -5.20 -8.70
N ARG A 91 13.29 -5.64 -7.98
CA ARG A 91 13.42 -6.66 -6.94
C ARG A 91 13.54 -8.04 -7.59
N ARG A 92 14.74 -8.62 -7.50
CA ARG A 92 15.02 -9.97 -8.03
C ARG A 92 14.93 -11.08 -6.99
N ASN A 93 15.03 -10.73 -5.71
CA ASN A 93 14.97 -11.68 -4.61
C ASN A 93 13.57 -11.68 -3.98
N PRO A 94 12.83 -12.80 -4.00
CA PRO A 94 11.51 -12.93 -3.39
C PRO A 94 11.45 -12.58 -1.90
N CYS A 95 12.54 -12.76 -1.14
CA CYS A 95 12.61 -12.38 0.27
C CYS A 95 12.43 -10.87 0.50
N TYR A 96 12.58 -10.05 -0.55
CA TYR A 96 12.40 -8.60 -0.48
C TYR A 96 11.11 -8.11 -1.15
N TYR A 97 10.22 -9.01 -1.59
CA TYR A 97 8.94 -8.60 -2.16
C TYR A 97 8.08 -7.95 -1.09
N GLY A 98 7.58 -6.76 -1.39
CA GLY A 98 6.70 -6.02 -0.49
C GLY A 98 5.25 -6.42 -0.72
N TYR A 99 4.52 -6.57 0.37
CA TYR A 99 3.08 -6.73 0.42
C TYR A 99 2.48 -5.46 1.04
N TYR A 100 1.25 -5.17 0.65
CA TYR A 100 0.57 -3.94 1.02
C TYR A 100 -0.76 -4.29 1.68
N ARG A 101 -0.94 -3.87 2.92
CA ARG A 101 -2.21 -3.91 3.63
C ARG A 101 -2.80 -2.51 3.64
N LEU A 102 -4.01 -2.39 3.13
CA LEU A 102 -4.71 -1.13 3.01
C LEU A 102 -5.85 -1.07 4.01
N VAL A 103 -5.85 0.00 4.79
CA VAL A 103 -6.80 0.20 5.88
C VAL A 103 -7.46 1.56 5.70
N PRO A 104 -8.79 1.62 5.52
CA PRO A 104 -9.50 2.89 5.46
C PRO A 104 -9.19 3.74 6.70
N LEU A 105 -8.96 5.04 6.53
CA LEU A 105 -8.51 5.92 7.61
C LEU A 105 -9.45 5.90 8.82
N ALA A 106 -10.77 5.94 8.58
CA ALA A 106 -11.77 5.90 9.64
C ALA A 106 -11.63 4.64 10.51
N TYR A 107 -11.49 3.48 9.87
CA TYR A 107 -11.29 2.21 10.57
C TYR A 107 -9.96 2.21 11.34
N PHE A 108 -8.87 2.69 10.73
CA PHE A 108 -7.57 2.79 11.39
C PHE A 108 -7.65 3.64 12.66
N MET A 109 -8.27 4.81 12.59
CA MET A 109 -8.43 5.71 13.75
C MET A 109 -9.24 5.07 14.89
N GLU A 110 -10.23 4.25 14.55
CA GLU A 110 -11.08 3.58 15.52
C GLU A 110 -10.45 2.32 16.13
N HIS A 111 -9.69 1.53 15.35
CA HIS A 111 -9.27 0.18 15.75
C HIS A 111 -7.78 0.02 16.04
N PHE A 112 -6.92 0.97 15.63
CA PHE A 112 -5.49 0.86 15.85
C PHE A 112 -5.08 1.24 17.27
N GLY A 113 -4.20 0.43 17.88
CA GLY A 113 -3.48 0.79 19.10
C GLY A 113 -2.09 0.18 19.18
N SER A 114 -1.15 0.90 19.79
CA SER A 114 0.22 0.46 20.04
C SER A 114 0.75 1.05 21.34
N ASP A 115 1.27 0.17 22.19
CA ASP A 115 1.98 0.54 23.43
C ASP A 115 3.47 0.85 23.20
N ARG A 116 3.95 0.65 21.95
CA ARG A 116 5.35 0.81 21.49
C ARG A 116 6.36 -0.19 22.08
N SER A 117 5.92 -1.22 22.79
CA SER A 117 6.79 -2.26 23.35
C SER A 117 7.66 -2.94 22.30
N HIS A 118 7.16 -3.09 21.06
CA HIS A 118 7.93 -3.65 19.93
C HIS A 118 9.19 -2.85 19.56
N MET A 119 9.26 -1.56 19.92
CA MET A 119 10.44 -0.72 19.70
C MET A 119 11.49 -0.89 20.81
N ILE A 120 11.19 -1.65 21.87
CA ILE A 120 12.14 -1.90 22.95
C ILE A 120 12.96 -3.14 22.59
N ARG A 121 14.27 -2.97 22.46
CA ARG A 121 15.21 -4.07 22.22
C ARG A 121 15.32 -4.95 23.46
N ALA A 122 15.89 -6.15 23.28
CA ALA A 122 16.10 -7.10 24.37
C ALA A 122 16.99 -6.54 25.51
N ASP A 123 17.86 -5.57 25.21
CA ASP A 123 18.70 -4.87 26.20
C ASP A 123 17.99 -3.70 26.91
N GLY A 124 16.70 -3.47 26.62
CA GLY A 124 15.89 -2.38 27.17
C GLY A 124 16.07 -1.03 26.46
N THR A 125 16.90 -0.96 25.41
CA THR A 125 17.09 0.28 24.64
C THR A 125 16.04 0.44 23.54
N TRP A 126 15.78 1.70 23.14
CA TRP A 126 14.81 1.99 22.07
C TRP A 126 15.44 1.81 20.69
N SER A 127 14.71 1.14 19.78
CA SER A 127 15.12 0.92 18.39
C SER A 127 15.24 2.24 17.62
N ALA A 128 14.35 3.17 17.90
CA ALA A 128 14.40 4.58 17.55
C ALA A 128 13.75 5.40 18.68
N PRO A 129 14.07 6.71 18.83
CA PRO A 129 13.46 7.56 19.84
C PRO A 129 11.93 7.51 19.75
N PRO A 130 11.20 7.18 20.83
CA PRO A 130 9.75 7.12 20.78
C PRO A 130 9.17 8.53 20.60
N PRO A 131 8.00 8.67 19.93
CA PRO A 131 7.32 9.95 19.84
C PRO A 131 6.98 10.54 21.23
N VAL A 132 7.00 11.87 21.34
CA VAL A 132 6.73 12.58 22.61
C VAL A 132 5.27 12.53 23.06
N HIS A 133 4.34 12.28 22.14
CA HIS A 133 2.93 12.12 22.49
C HIS A 133 2.68 10.78 23.17
N PRO A 134 1.59 10.62 23.96
CA PRO A 134 1.22 9.34 24.56
C PRO A 134 1.04 8.21 23.54
N CYS A 135 1.12 6.97 24.02
CA CYS A 135 0.77 5.79 23.23
C CYS A 135 -0.69 5.89 22.75
N ILE A 136 -0.95 5.34 21.56
CA ILE A 136 -2.28 5.33 20.96
C ILE A 136 -2.97 4.06 21.43
N LYS A 137 -4.08 4.16 22.18
CA LYS A 137 -4.87 3.00 22.67
C LYS A 137 -3.97 1.82 23.12
N PRO A 138 -3.06 2.04 24.10
CA PRO A 138 -2.08 1.03 24.49
C PRO A 138 -2.72 -0.29 24.95
N GLU A 139 -3.96 -0.26 25.41
CA GLU A 139 -4.77 -1.42 25.78
C GLU A 139 -5.07 -2.39 24.63
N LEU A 140 -5.05 -1.92 23.37
CA LEU A 140 -5.27 -2.77 22.20
C LEU A 140 -3.99 -3.49 21.76
N ASN A 141 -2.88 -2.74 21.69
CA ASN A 141 -1.56 -3.19 21.22
C ASN A 141 -1.59 -4.20 20.06
N ASN A 142 -2.31 -3.86 18.99
CA ASN A 142 -2.63 -4.78 17.88
C ASN A 142 -1.80 -4.51 16.62
N LEU A 143 -0.69 -3.76 16.71
CA LEU A 143 0.17 -3.41 15.57
C LEU A 143 0.58 -4.63 14.72
N ASP A 144 0.87 -5.78 15.35
CA ASP A 144 1.26 -6.99 14.63
C ASP A 144 0.15 -7.51 13.68
N GLU A 145 -1.12 -7.23 13.95
CA GLU A 145 -2.24 -7.56 13.05
C GLU A 145 -2.20 -6.73 11.76
N TYR A 146 -1.73 -5.49 11.85
CA TYR A 146 -1.54 -4.59 10.72
C TYR A 146 -0.26 -4.94 9.93
N ILE A 147 0.81 -5.32 10.62
CA ILE A 147 2.07 -5.73 9.98
C ILE A 147 1.94 -7.09 9.31
N SER A 148 1.23 -8.04 9.94
CA SER A 148 1.00 -9.36 9.38
C SER A 148 0.35 -9.22 8.01
N MET A 149 0.90 -9.89 6.99
CA MET A 149 0.38 -9.86 5.62
C MET A 149 -0.47 -11.10 5.31
N ARG A 150 -0.91 -11.82 6.34
CA ARG A 150 -1.89 -12.91 6.20
C ARG A 150 -3.28 -12.30 5.98
N ARG A 151 -4.12 -12.97 5.18
CA ARG A 151 -5.53 -12.59 5.07
C ARG A 151 -6.15 -12.67 6.45
N ILE A 152 -6.81 -11.60 6.86
CA ILE A 152 -7.65 -11.64 8.06
C ILE A 152 -8.93 -12.35 7.63
N SER A 153 -9.04 -13.64 7.97
CA SER A 153 -10.29 -14.38 7.85
C SER A 153 -11.13 -14.05 9.08
N HIS A 154 -12.11 -13.17 8.96
CA HIS A 154 -13.17 -13.10 9.95
C HIS A 154 -14.27 -14.10 9.57
N CYS A 155 -14.43 -15.13 10.41
CA CYS A 155 -15.70 -15.83 10.53
C CYS A 155 -16.50 -15.06 11.58
N GLU A 156 -17.57 -14.35 11.19
CA GLU A 156 -18.73 -14.13 12.05
C GLU A 156 -19.93 -13.58 11.25
N GLU A 157 -21.05 -14.29 11.38
CA GLU A 157 -22.36 -13.91 10.88
C GLU A 157 -22.92 -12.73 11.68
N GLY A 158 -23.33 -11.68 10.98
CA GLY A 158 -24.32 -10.72 11.49
C GLY A 158 -23.77 -9.54 12.32
N SER A 159 -23.23 -8.52 11.65
CA SER A 159 -23.56 -7.11 11.89
C SER A 159 -22.76 -6.20 10.93
N ASN A 160 -23.37 -5.07 10.55
CA ASN A 160 -22.93 -4.19 9.47
C ASN A 160 -21.48 -3.69 9.61
N GLY A 161 -20.62 -4.09 8.66
CA GLY A 161 -19.32 -3.45 8.43
C GLY A 161 -18.14 -4.41 8.29
N THR A 162 -18.24 -5.45 7.44
CA THR A 162 -17.10 -6.32 7.17
C THR A 162 -16.11 -5.63 6.22
N ILE A 163 -14.89 -5.32 6.67
CA ILE A 163 -13.84 -4.80 5.79
C ILE A 163 -13.03 -5.97 5.25
N GLU A 164 -13.05 -6.14 3.93
CA GLU A 164 -12.00 -6.85 3.22
C GLU A 164 -10.69 -6.07 3.38
N ALA A 165 -9.86 -6.45 4.35
CA ALA A 165 -8.46 -6.08 4.27
C ALA A 165 -7.91 -6.78 3.02
N GLN A 166 -7.89 -6.07 1.90
CA GLN A 166 -7.37 -6.58 0.64
C GLN A 166 -5.86 -6.75 0.80
N THR A 167 -5.48 -7.94 1.24
CA THR A 167 -4.13 -8.43 1.07
C THR A 167 -4.00 -8.69 -0.42
N LEU A 168 -3.37 -7.78 -1.16
CA LEU A 168 -2.97 -8.04 -2.54
C LEU A 168 -1.80 -9.01 -2.54
N SER A 169 -2.17 -10.25 -2.26
CA SER A 169 -1.35 -11.44 -2.37
C SER A 169 -1.64 -12.05 -3.73
N LYS A 170 -0.63 -12.04 -4.61
CA LYS A 170 -0.54 -12.76 -5.90
C LYS A 170 -1.16 -12.10 -7.14
N THR A 171 -0.89 -10.83 -7.40
CA THR A 171 -1.01 -10.30 -8.76
C THR A 171 0.30 -9.64 -9.18
N HIS A 172 0.99 -10.32 -10.12
CA HIS A 172 2.10 -9.91 -10.99
C HIS A 172 3.19 -8.93 -10.45
N PRO A 173 4.50 -9.17 -10.68
CA PRO A 173 5.60 -8.24 -10.32
C PRO A 173 5.57 -6.85 -11.01
N ALA A 174 4.46 -6.50 -11.66
CA ALA A 174 4.28 -5.30 -12.47
C ALA A 174 3.06 -4.44 -12.06
N LEU A 175 2.42 -4.68 -10.91
CA LEU A 175 1.35 -3.79 -10.42
C LEU A 175 1.94 -2.71 -9.50
N PRO A 176 2.20 -1.48 -9.99
CA PRO A 176 2.64 -0.37 -9.16
C PRO A 176 1.60 -0.02 -8.07
N ILE A 177 1.98 0.75 -7.04
CA ILE A 177 1.00 1.38 -6.10
C ILE A 177 -0.13 2.04 -6.88
N LEU A 178 0.16 2.58 -8.06
CA LEU A 178 -0.82 3.14 -8.98
C LEU A 178 -1.91 2.15 -9.42
N GLU A 179 -1.55 0.90 -9.74
CA GLU A 179 -2.51 -0.16 -10.08
C GLU A 179 -3.19 -0.75 -8.84
N LEU A 180 -2.48 -0.81 -7.71
CA LEU A 180 -3.05 -1.08 -6.39
C LEU A 180 -4.15 -0.06 -6.06
N VAL A 181 -3.87 1.24 -6.18
CA VAL A 181 -4.79 2.38 -5.97
C VAL A 181 -5.93 2.41 -6.98
N ARG A 182 -5.68 1.96 -8.23
CA ARG A 182 -6.71 1.79 -9.26
C ARG A 182 -7.63 0.59 -8.99
N ALA A 183 -7.08 -0.55 -8.57
CA ALA A 183 -7.82 -1.79 -8.30
C ALA A 183 -8.80 -1.68 -7.12
N LEU A 184 -8.60 -0.73 -6.21
CA LEU A 184 -9.44 -0.51 -5.03
C LEU A 184 -10.65 0.40 -5.31
N CYS A 185 -10.96 0.71 -6.57
CA CYS A 185 -12.08 1.56 -6.97
C CYS A 185 -13.19 0.73 -7.65
N PRO A 186 -14.37 0.53 -7.05
CA PRO A 186 -15.48 -0.18 -7.71
C PRO A 186 -16.37 0.77 -8.54
N LEU A 187 -15.78 1.60 -9.42
CA LEU A 187 -16.55 2.41 -10.38
C LEU A 187 -15.88 2.47 -11.76
N SER A 188 -15.97 1.34 -12.48
CA SER A 188 -16.30 1.27 -13.92
C SER A 188 -16.22 -0.20 -14.36
N MET A 189 -17.36 -0.89 -14.31
CA MET A 189 -17.53 -2.25 -14.82
C MET A 189 -17.56 -2.32 -16.37
N ALA A 190 -16.68 -1.58 -17.06
CA ALA A 190 -16.67 -1.56 -18.52
C ALA A 190 -15.27 -1.26 -19.06
N LEU A 191 -14.88 -2.07 -20.07
CA LEU A 191 -13.73 -1.91 -20.97
C LEU A 191 -12.37 -2.42 -20.45
N VAL A 192 -12.21 -3.74 -20.39
CA VAL A 192 -11.17 -4.44 -21.18
C VAL A 192 -11.75 -5.80 -21.57
N GLU A 193 -12.68 -5.79 -22.52
CA GLU A 193 -12.79 -6.94 -23.44
C GLU A 193 -11.56 -6.91 -24.36
N ASP A 194 -11.09 -8.11 -24.69
CA ASP A 194 -10.10 -8.46 -25.70
C ASP A 194 -8.67 -7.92 -25.53
N ARG A 195 -7.77 -8.83 -25.19
CA ARG A 195 -6.67 -9.16 -26.10
C ARG A 195 -6.10 -10.55 -25.82
N GLU A 196 -6.37 -11.40 -26.81
CA GLU A 196 -5.73 -12.65 -27.18
C GLU A 196 -4.27 -12.79 -26.71
N TYR A 197 -3.95 -13.97 -26.20
CA TYR A 197 -2.61 -14.54 -26.34
C TYR A 197 -2.71 -15.96 -26.89
N ILE A 198 -2.66 -16.00 -28.22
CA ILE A 198 -1.86 -16.88 -29.09
C ILE A 198 -1.63 -18.30 -28.55
N GLU A 199 -2.31 -19.27 -29.19
CA GLU A 199 -1.89 -20.66 -29.25
C GLU A 199 -0.49 -20.76 -29.85
N VAL A 200 0.41 -21.44 -29.14
CA VAL A 200 1.62 -21.98 -29.77
C VAL A 200 1.34 -23.45 -30.01
N ASP A 201 0.86 -23.75 -31.22
CA ASP A 201 0.97 -25.08 -31.80
C ASP A 201 2.45 -25.45 -31.86
N SER A 202 2.82 -26.49 -31.11
CA SER A 202 4.09 -27.18 -31.30
C SER A 202 3.81 -28.51 -31.97
N ASP A 203 3.62 -28.49 -33.28
CA ASP A 203 3.82 -29.67 -34.11
C ASP A 203 4.25 -29.28 -35.54
N SER A 204 5.50 -29.59 -35.86
CA SER A 204 6.00 -30.12 -37.15
C SER A 204 7.54 -30.05 -37.12
N GLN A 205 8.20 -31.18 -36.87
CA GLN A 205 8.68 -32.16 -37.87
C GLN A 205 9.84 -31.67 -38.74
N SER A 206 10.94 -32.41 -38.67
CA SER A 206 11.73 -32.93 -39.81
C SER A 206 12.95 -33.69 -39.24
N SER A 207 12.96 -35.02 -39.20
CA SER A 207 13.24 -35.98 -40.29
C SER A 207 14.73 -36.35 -40.42
N ASP A 208 15.00 -37.63 -40.16
CA ASP A 208 15.64 -38.58 -41.08
C ASP A 208 17.07 -39.13 -40.81
N SER A 209 17.15 -40.44 -41.08
CA SER A 209 18.28 -41.29 -41.47
C SER A 209 19.16 -42.01 -40.43
N GLY A 210 19.10 -43.36 -40.49
CA GLY A 210 20.30 -44.22 -40.42
C GLY A 210 20.29 -45.34 -39.37
N GLY A 211 20.03 -46.59 -39.79
CA GLY A 211 20.31 -47.80 -39.00
C GLY A 211 19.37 -48.96 -39.26
#